data_AF-A0A7X7YKM8-F1
#
_entry.id   AF-A0A7X7YKM8-F1
#
_cell.length_a   1.000
_cell.length_b   1.000
_cell.length_c   1.000
_cell.angle_alpha   90.00
_cell.angle_beta   90.00
_cell.angle_gamma   90.00
#
_symmetry.space_group_name_H-M   'P 1'
#
loop_
_entity.id
_entity.type
_entity.pdbx_description
1 polymer ?
#
loop_
_entity_poly.entity_id
_entity_poly.type
_entity_poly.pdbx_seq_one_letter_code
_entity_poly.pdbx_strand_id
1 'polypeptide(L)'
;MNGVNDQIEGFVERLWGLRKSEISLLKRNAGCSLPESLNTLPIFVRICPPGLYKIQEELYHLVSTLYGLNPYPEEGDFGATMGKVSKKTQSKSVERRFAILLDSKIGVSSVSGLEMGELRFRLRQNVKLAASKEVGVNWYQLTKDLLGWNYDSKDTQIRWAKSFYETINP
;
A
#
# COMPACT_ATOMS: atom_id res chain seq x y z
N MET A 1 -7.70 22.08 4.37
CA MET A 1 -7.51 20.78 3.69
C MET A 1 -6.05 20.48 3.34
N ASN A 2 -5.06 21.30 3.74
CA ASN A 2 -3.64 21.08 3.39
C ASN A 2 -2.91 20.07 4.32
N GLY A 3 -3.29 20.00 5.61
CA GLY A 3 -2.49 19.24 6.59
C GLY A 3 -2.36 17.72 6.37
N VAL A 4 -3.35 17.04 5.80
CA VAL A 4 -3.25 15.57 5.55
C VAL A 4 -2.30 15.27 4.40
N ASN A 5 -2.32 16.07 3.33
CA ASN A 5 -1.40 15.88 2.21
C ASN A 5 0.04 16.16 2.66
N ASP A 6 0.26 17.23 3.41
CA ASP A 6 1.58 17.58 3.96
C ASP A 6 2.13 16.46 4.87
N GLN A 7 1.27 15.80 5.64
CA GLN A 7 1.63 14.64 6.47
C GLN A 7 2.08 13.43 5.63
N ILE A 8 1.37 13.15 4.54
CA ILE A 8 1.71 12.04 3.63
C ILE A 8 3.03 12.35 2.90
N GLU A 9 3.23 13.58 2.43
CA GLU A 9 4.48 14.02 1.79
C GLU A 9 5.67 13.81 2.72
N GLY A 10 5.60 14.35 3.93
CA GLY A 10 6.67 14.17 4.91
C GLY A 10 6.90 12.70 5.28
N PHE A 11 5.85 11.88 5.33
CA PHE A 11 6.00 10.43 5.55
C PHE A 11 6.77 9.76 4.42
N VAL A 12 6.43 10.05 3.16
CA VAL A 12 7.08 9.47 1.98
C VAL A 12 8.54 9.94 1.86
N GLU A 13 8.81 11.21 2.14
CA GLU A 13 10.19 11.72 2.20
C GLU A 13 11.03 10.95 3.22
N ARG A 14 10.47 10.66 4.40
CA ARG A 14 11.13 9.86 5.43
C ARG A 14 11.29 8.39 5.03
N LEU A 15 10.40 7.82 4.22
CA LEU A 15 10.57 6.49 3.61
C LEU A 15 11.76 6.47 2.64
N TRP A 16 11.90 7.49 1.80
CA TRP A 16 13.03 7.61 0.86
C TRP A 16 14.37 7.73 1.58
N GLY A 17 14.38 8.34 2.77
CA GLY A 17 15.58 8.45 3.62
C GLY A 17 15.97 7.18 4.38
N LEU A 18 15.23 6.07 4.26
CA LEU A 18 15.53 4.84 5.02
C LEU A 18 16.83 4.16 4.57
N ARG A 19 17.59 3.65 5.54
CA ARG A 19 18.80 2.87 5.28
C ARG A 19 18.45 1.49 4.73
N LYS A 20 19.36 0.88 3.97
CA LYS A 20 19.18 -0.49 3.41
C LYS A 20 18.84 -1.55 4.48
N SER A 21 19.41 -1.43 5.68
CA SER A 21 19.10 -2.33 6.81
C SER A 21 17.67 -2.16 7.31
N GLU A 22 17.14 -0.94 7.33
CA GLU A 22 15.78 -0.61 7.75
C GLU A 22 14.77 -1.10 6.70
N ILE A 23 15.06 -0.87 5.41
CA ILE A 23 14.27 -1.42 4.30
C ILE A 23 14.22 -2.95 4.40
N SER A 24 15.36 -3.60 4.68
CA SER A 24 15.43 -5.06 4.85
C SER A 24 14.62 -5.56 6.05
N LEU A 25 14.58 -4.80 7.15
CA LEU A 25 13.76 -5.13 8.33
C LEU A 25 12.27 -4.99 8.03
N LEU A 26 11.86 -3.90 7.36
CA LEU A 26 10.48 -3.69 6.92
C LEU A 26 10.02 -4.78 5.97
N LYS A 27 10.88 -5.18 5.01
CA LYS A 27 10.64 -6.29 4.08
C LYS A 27 10.29 -7.60 4.80
N ARG A 28 10.98 -7.92 5.90
CA ARG A 28 10.75 -9.13 6.70
C ARG A 28 9.39 -9.11 7.39
N ASN A 29 8.85 -7.93 7.66
CA ASN A 29 7.55 -7.71 8.30
C ASN A 29 6.44 -7.36 7.28
N ALA A 30 6.68 -7.53 5.98
CA ALA A 30 5.73 -7.14 4.93
C ALA A 30 4.36 -7.77 5.13
N GLY A 31 3.33 -6.93 5.33
CA GLY A 31 1.92 -7.32 5.51
C GLY A 31 1.52 -7.76 6.91
N CYS A 32 2.46 -7.80 7.87
CA CYS A 32 2.14 -7.94 9.29
C CYS A 32 1.41 -6.69 9.79
N SER A 33 0.51 -6.85 10.76
CA SER A 33 -0.05 -5.72 11.50
C SER A 33 1.04 -5.04 12.35
N LEU A 34 0.75 -3.84 12.83
CA LEU A 34 1.68 -3.13 13.73
C LEU A 34 2.00 -3.95 15.00
N PRO A 35 1.02 -4.55 15.71
CA PRO A 35 1.28 -5.43 16.85
C PRO A 35 2.02 -6.73 16.51
N GLU A 36 1.84 -7.29 15.31
CA GLU A 36 2.51 -8.51 14.86
C GLU A 36 3.98 -8.29 14.48
N SER A 37 4.37 -7.03 14.20
CA SER A 37 5.67 -6.73 13.59
C SER A 37 6.78 -6.68 14.62
N LEU A 38 7.91 -7.29 14.27
CA LEU A 38 9.07 -7.42 15.15
C LEU A 38 10.11 -6.34 14.85
N ASN A 39 10.50 -5.61 15.90
CA ASN A 39 11.56 -4.59 15.88
C ASN A 39 11.33 -3.40 14.92
N THR A 40 10.11 -3.21 14.40
CA THR A 40 9.78 -2.11 13.48
C THR A 40 9.34 -0.82 14.20
N LEU A 41 8.96 -0.91 15.48
CA LEU A 41 8.40 0.21 16.23
C LEU A 41 9.27 1.48 16.24
N PRO A 42 10.61 1.42 16.44
CA PRO A 42 11.44 2.62 16.39
C PRO A 42 11.47 3.29 15.01
N ILE A 43 11.41 2.49 13.94
CA ILE A 43 11.32 3.01 12.57
C ILE A 43 9.97 3.70 12.40
N PHE A 44 8.89 3.01 12.76
CA PHE A 44 7.52 3.49 12.64
C PHE A 44 7.31 4.84 13.32
N VAL A 45 7.71 4.97 14.60
CA VAL A 45 7.58 6.20 15.39
C VAL A 45 8.34 7.37 14.76
N ARG A 46 9.50 7.11 14.13
CA ARG A 46 10.30 8.15 13.48
C ARG A 46 9.73 8.62 12.15
N ILE A 47 9.12 7.73 11.37
CA ILE A 47 8.68 8.05 10.02
C ILE A 47 7.21 8.48 9.96
N CYS A 48 6.36 8.02 10.88
CA CYS A 48 4.93 8.32 10.81
C CYS A 48 4.59 9.72 11.33
N PRO A 49 3.52 10.35 10.81
CA PRO A 49 2.99 11.58 11.37
C PRO A 49 2.56 11.40 12.85
N PRO A 50 2.64 12.45 13.68
CA PRO A 50 2.11 12.41 15.03
C PRO A 50 0.56 12.48 15.03
N GLY A 51 -0.06 11.99 16.11
CA GLY A 51 -1.50 12.16 16.35
C GLY A 51 -2.42 11.29 15.47
N LEU A 52 -1.92 10.17 14.96
CA LEU A 52 -2.70 9.24 14.15
C LEU A 52 -3.73 8.49 14.99
N TYR A 53 -4.91 8.26 14.41
CA TYR A 53 -5.84 7.26 14.92
C TYR A 53 -5.31 5.84 14.64
N LYS A 54 -5.72 4.86 15.44
CA LYS A 54 -5.27 3.45 15.33
C LYS A 54 -5.38 2.86 13.91
N ILE A 55 -6.45 3.17 13.19
CA ILE A 55 -6.61 2.75 11.79
C ILE A 55 -5.54 3.36 10.89
N GLN A 56 -5.23 4.64 11.08
CA GLN A 56 -4.20 5.31 10.31
C GLN A 56 -2.83 4.73 10.66
N GLU A 57 -2.53 4.50 11.93
CA GLU A 57 -1.27 3.84 12.34
C GLU A 57 -1.05 2.52 11.61
N GLU A 58 -2.08 1.68 11.53
CA GLU A 58 -2.02 0.39 10.82
C GLU A 58 -1.87 0.54 9.31
N LEU A 59 -2.48 1.57 8.70
CA LEU A 59 -2.31 1.86 7.27
C LEU A 59 -0.90 2.40 6.95
N TYR A 60 -0.39 3.35 7.74
CA TYR A 60 0.98 3.86 7.59
C TYR A 60 2.02 2.76 7.84
N HIS A 61 1.77 1.87 8.80
CA HIS A 61 2.62 0.71 9.06
C HIS A 61 2.57 -0.28 7.88
N LEU A 62 1.38 -0.59 7.37
CA LEU A 62 1.22 -1.42 6.18
C LEU A 62 2.03 -0.85 5.02
N VAL A 63 1.88 0.44 4.70
CA VAL A 63 2.66 1.09 3.63
C VAL A 63 4.16 0.97 3.88
N SER A 64 4.62 1.21 5.12
CA SER A 64 6.04 1.12 5.48
C SER A 64 6.61 -0.28 5.21
N THR A 65 5.89 -1.33 5.59
CA THR A 65 6.35 -2.71 5.37
C THR A 65 6.27 -3.13 3.91
N LEU A 66 5.31 -2.60 3.14
CA LEU A 66 5.21 -2.80 1.69
C LEU A 66 6.31 -2.08 0.92
N TYR A 67 6.71 -0.87 1.35
CA TYR A 67 7.87 -0.17 0.82
C TYR A 67 9.14 -1.01 0.94
N GLY A 68 9.29 -1.77 2.03
CA GLY A 68 10.35 -2.76 2.20
C GLY A 68 10.43 -3.82 1.08
N LEU A 69 9.30 -4.18 0.47
CA LEU A 69 9.26 -5.09 -0.69
C LEU A 69 9.65 -4.41 -2.00
N ASN A 70 9.33 -3.13 -2.15
CA ASN A 70 9.48 -2.39 -3.41
C ASN A 70 9.84 -0.91 -3.15
N PRO A 71 11.11 -0.57 -2.89
CA PRO A 71 11.48 0.81 -2.60
C PRO A 71 11.51 1.72 -3.85
N TYR A 72 11.16 1.20 -5.03
CA TYR A 72 11.27 1.95 -6.28
C TYR A 72 10.03 2.82 -6.52
N PRO A 73 10.20 4.11 -6.83
CA PRO A 73 9.11 5.01 -7.14
C PRO A 73 8.53 4.72 -8.54
N GLU A 74 7.29 5.11 -8.74
CA GLU A 74 6.56 5.01 -10.00
C GLU A 74 5.49 6.11 -10.05
N GLU A 75 5.04 6.46 -11.25
CA GLU A 75 3.95 7.42 -11.47
C GLU A 75 2.58 6.74 -11.57
N GLY A 76 1.52 7.55 -11.40
CA GLY A 76 0.14 7.07 -11.42
C GLY A 76 -0.31 6.44 -10.10
N ASP A 77 -1.44 5.75 -10.10
CA ASP A 77 -1.95 5.04 -8.94
C ASP A 77 -1.55 3.55 -8.96
N PHE A 78 -2.00 2.79 -7.96
CA PHE A 78 -1.69 1.37 -7.89
C PHE A 78 -2.41 0.55 -8.98
N GLY A 79 -3.51 1.05 -9.54
CA GLY A 79 -4.16 0.48 -10.71
C GLY A 79 -3.28 0.52 -11.94
N ALA A 80 -2.69 1.69 -12.24
CA ALA A 80 -1.70 1.85 -13.31
C ALA A 80 -0.48 0.94 -13.10
N THR A 81 0.02 0.86 -11.86
CA THR A 81 1.10 -0.07 -11.47
C THR A 81 0.75 -1.51 -11.86
N MET A 82 -0.42 -1.99 -11.46
CA MET A 82 -0.85 -3.36 -11.76
C MET A 82 -1.17 -3.58 -13.25
N GLY A 83 -1.60 -2.54 -13.97
CA GLY A 83 -1.75 -2.58 -15.43
C GLY A 83 -0.41 -2.80 -16.15
N LYS A 84 0.64 -2.09 -15.73
CA LYS A 84 2.03 -2.30 -16.22
C LYS A 84 2.50 -3.72 -15.91
N VAL A 85 2.24 -4.23 -14.71
CA VAL A 85 2.56 -5.61 -14.31
C VAL A 85 1.82 -6.63 -15.19
N SER A 86 0.54 -6.38 -15.48
CA SER A 86 -0.29 -7.23 -16.35
C SER A 86 0.30 -7.30 -17.76
N LYS A 87 0.65 -6.15 -18.36
CA LYS A 87 1.34 -6.08 -19.65
C LYS A 87 2.65 -6.84 -19.68
N LYS A 88 3.50 -6.69 -18.66
CA LYS A 88 4.78 -7.41 -18.55
C LYS A 88 4.61 -8.92 -18.34
N THR A 89 3.53 -9.36 -17.71
CA THR A 89 3.29 -10.78 -17.41
C THR A 89 2.50 -11.49 -18.52
N GLN A 90 1.75 -10.74 -19.34
CA GLN A 90 0.87 -11.27 -20.39
C GLN A 90 -0.11 -12.35 -19.86
N SER A 91 -0.60 -12.19 -18.63
CA SER A 91 -1.42 -13.19 -17.95
C SER A 91 -2.69 -12.61 -17.36
N LYS A 92 -3.85 -13.17 -17.75
CA LYS A 92 -5.16 -12.88 -17.15
C LYS A 92 -5.24 -13.17 -15.65
N SER A 93 -4.27 -13.93 -15.10
CA SER A 93 -4.20 -14.17 -13.65
C SER A 93 -3.91 -12.90 -12.85
N VAL A 94 -3.24 -11.90 -13.44
CA VAL A 94 -2.97 -10.61 -12.79
C VAL A 94 -4.26 -9.82 -12.63
N GLU A 95 -5.06 -9.75 -13.69
CA GLU A 95 -6.37 -9.09 -13.69
C GLU A 95 -7.30 -9.68 -12.61
N ARG A 96 -7.40 -11.01 -12.51
CA ARG A 96 -8.19 -11.66 -11.47
C ARG A 96 -7.70 -11.33 -10.06
N ARG A 97 -6.38 -11.34 -9.82
CA ARG A 97 -5.80 -10.97 -8.51
C ARG A 97 -6.07 -9.53 -8.16
N PHE A 98 -6.04 -8.64 -9.15
CA PHE A 98 -6.30 -7.22 -8.97
C PHE A 98 -7.78 -6.95 -8.68
N ALA A 99 -8.71 -7.57 -9.41
CA ALA A 99 -10.15 -7.48 -9.13
C ALA A 99 -10.47 -7.92 -7.68
N ILE A 100 -9.89 -9.05 -7.26
CA ILE A 100 -10.00 -9.54 -5.88
C ILE A 100 -9.42 -8.55 -4.86
N LEU A 101 -8.34 -7.83 -5.18
CA LEU A 101 -7.81 -6.78 -4.31
C LEU A 101 -8.83 -5.64 -4.13
N LEU A 102 -9.47 -5.18 -5.21
CA LEU A 102 -10.45 -4.08 -5.17
C LEU A 102 -11.65 -4.38 -4.26
N ASP A 103 -12.04 -5.65 -4.14
CA ASP A 103 -13.15 -6.07 -3.26
C ASP A 103 -12.77 -6.17 -1.78
N SER A 104 -11.49 -6.04 -1.44
CA SER A 104 -11.02 -6.16 -0.05
C SER A 104 -11.52 -5.00 0.80
N LYS A 105 -11.95 -5.29 2.03
CA LYS A 105 -12.45 -4.27 2.95
C LYS A 105 -11.50 -4.06 4.13
N ILE A 106 -11.59 -2.88 4.72
CA ILE A 106 -11.17 -2.65 6.10
C ILE A 106 -12.43 -2.71 6.95
N GLY A 107 -12.38 -3.33 8.13
CA GLY A 107 -13.54 -3.49 8.99
C GLY A 107 -13.18 -3.32 10.45
N VAL A 108 -14.19 -3.31 11.30
CA VAL A 108 -14.02 -3.48 12.74
C VAL A 108 -14.84 -4.68 13.15
N SER A 109 -14.19 -5.69 13.69
CA SER A 109 -14.79 -6.87 14.30
C SER A 109 -14.90 -6.67 15.80
N SER A 110 -16.03 -7.10 16.37
CA SER A 110 -16.27 -7.08 17.81
C SER A 110 -15.31 -7.97 18.60
N VAL A 111 -14.67 -8.95 17.94
CA VAL A 111 -13.82 -9.96 18.57
C VAL A 111 -12.33 -9.58 18.53
N SER A 112 -11.86 -9.06 17.41
CA SER A 112 -10.43 -8.79 17.15
C SER A 112 -10.10 -7.30 16.99
N GLY A 113 -11.08 -6.41 17.05
CA GLY A 113 -10.90 -4.99 16.80
C GLY A 113 -10.76 -4.70 15.30
N LEU A 114 -9.71 -4.01 14.90
CA LEU A 114 -9.51 -3.60 13.51
C LEU A 114 -9.20 -4.80 12.60
N GLU A 115 -10.00 -4.98 11.55
CA GLU A 115 -9.90 -6.08 10.60
C GLU A 115 -9.40 -5.61 9.23
N MET A 116 -8.14 -5.88 8.93
CA MET A 116 -7.49 -5.52 7.67
C MET A 116 -6.81 -6.71 6.97
N GLY A 117 -7.01 -7.93 7.47
CA GLY A 117 -6.21 -9.10 7.08
C GLY A 117 -6.24 -9.39 5.58
N GLU A 118 -7.43 -9.36 4.97
CA GLU A 118 -7.62 -9.62 3.53
C GLU A 118 -6.91 -8.56 2.68
N LEU A 119 -7.10 -7.27 2.98
CA LEU A 119 -6.44 -6.16 2.30
C LEU A 119 -4.91 -6.25 2.45
N ARG A 120 -4.40 -6.42 3.69
CA ARG A 120 -2.96 -6.56 3.96
C ARG A 120 -2.34 -7.69 3.15
N PHE A 121 -2.98 -8.86 3.20
CA PHE A 121 -2.50 -10.04 2.48
C PHE A 121 -2.47 -9.81 0.97
N ARG A 122 -3.59 -9.35 0.38
CA ARG A 122 -3.71 -9.17 -1.07
C ARG A 122 -2.81 -8.05 -1.58
N LEU A 123 -2.75 -6.92 -0.89
CA LEU A 123 -1.92 -5.79 -1.28
C LEU A 123 -0.44 -6.19 -1.25
N ARG A 124 -0.01 -6.91 -0.20
CA ARG A 124 1.34 -7.48 -0.13
C ARG A 124 1.68 -8.37 -1.32
N GLN A 125 0.79 -9.28 -1.71
CA GLN A 125 1.03 -10.14 -2.87
C GLN A 125 1.20 -9.32 -4.16
N ASN A 126 0.37 -8.29 -4.35
CA ASN A 126 0.42 -7.43 -5.54
C ASN A 126 1.69 -6.55 -5.55
N VAL A 127 2.08 -5.94 -4.43
CA VAL A 127 3.35 -5.17 -4.34
C VAL A 127 4.56 -6.07 -4.59
N LYS A 128 4.57 -7.28 -4.02
CA LYS A 128 5.65 -8.25 -4.27
C LYS A 128 5.73 -8.66 -5.74
N LEU A 129 4.58 -8.81 -6.41
CA LEU A 129 4.52 -9.10 -7.84
C LEU A 129 5.01 -7.91 -8.68
N ALA A 130 4.65 -6.68 -8.31
CA ALA A 130 5.17 -5.48 -8.97
C ALA A 130 6.71 -5.41 -8.88
N ALA A 131 7.26 -5.66 -7.68
CA ALA A 131 8.70 -5.71 -7.46
C ALA A 131 9.39 -6.76 -8.35
N SER A 132 8.83 -7.97 -8.46
CA SER A 132 9.41 -9.04 -9.28
C SER A 132 9.32 -8.80 -10.79
N LYS A 133 8.51 -7.81 -11.21
CA LYS A 133 8.40 -7.34 -12.59
C LYS A 133 9.05 -5.98 -12.81
N GLU A 134 9.83 -5.50 -11.84
CA GLU A 134 10.54 -4.22 -11.92
C GLU A 134 9.56 -3.09 -12.28
N VAL A 135 8.41 -3.07 -11.60
CA VAL A 135 7.46 -1.96 -11.65
C VAL A 135 7.40 -1.38 -10.24
N GLY A 136 7.69 -0.08 -10.12
CA GLY A 136 7.68 0.62 -8.83
C GLY A 136 6.25 0.88 -8.33
N VAL A 137 6.13 1.69 -7.28
CA VAL A 137 4.84 2.12 -6.72
C VAL A 137 4.90 3.60 -6.40
N ASN A 138 3.82 4.32 -6.70
CA ASN A 138 3.61 5.66 -6.19
C ASN A 138 3.19 5.61 -4.72
N TRP A 139 4.15 5.73 -3.81
CA TRP A 139 3.92 5.59 -2.36
C TRP A 139 3.07 6.71 -1.76
N TYR A 140 3.17 7.93 -2.30
CA TYR A 140 2.29 9.04 -1.90
C TYR A 140 0.85 8.72 -2.26
N GLN A 141 0.59 8.38 -3.52
CA GLN A 141 -0.76 8.10 -4.00
C GLN A 141 -1.33 6.86 -3.31
N LEU A 142 -0.55 5.79 -3.15
CA LEU A 142 -1.00 4.59 -2.43
C LEU A 142 -1.38 4.90 -0.98
N THR A 143 -0.59 5.71 -0.26
CA THR A 143 -0.92 6.09 1.13
C THR A 143 -2.23 6.86 1.18
N LYS A 144 -2.39 7.84 0.29
CA LYS A 144 -3.62 8.64 0.17
C LYS A 144 -4.84 7.77 -0.16
N ASP A 145 -4.69 6.84 -1.10
CA ASP A 145 -5.72 5.91 -1.52
C ASP A 145 -6.18 5.00 -0.38
N LEU A 146 -5.22 4.48 0.39
CA LEU A 146 -5.48 3.60 1.53
C LEU A 146 -6.18 4.31 2.70
N LEU A 147 -5.86 5.58 2.95
CA LEU A 147 -6.56 6.39 3.95
C LEU A 147 -8.03 6.64 3.56
N GLY A 148 -8.34 6.66 2.27
CA GLY A 148 -9.71 6.77 1.73
C GLY A 148 -10.34 5.43 1.31
N TRP A 149 -9.71 4.29 1.60
CA TRP A 149 -10.10 3.00 1.00
C TRP A 149 -11.54 2.57 1.33
N ASN A 150 -12.00 2.94 2.51
CA ASN A 150 -13.26 2.49 3.07
C ASN A 150 -14.43 3.46 2.90
N TYR A 151 -14.26 4.53 2.13
CA TYR A 151 -15.37 5.42 1.85
C TYR A 151 -16.44 4.70 1.02
N ASP A 152 -17.72 4.89 1.40
CA ASP A 152 -18.86 4.21 0.77
C ASP A 152 -18.96 4.46 -0.74
N SER A 153 -18.40 5.57 -1.23
CA SER A 153 -18.38 5.92 -2.65
C SER A 153 -17.55 4.95 -3.52
N LYS A 154 -16.64 4.18 -2.93
CA LYS A 154 -15.67 3.32 -3.67
C LYS A 154 -14.84 4.08 -4.72
N ASP A 155 -14.66 5.40 -4.57
CA ASP A 155 -13.99 6.24 -5.57
C ASP A 155 -12.56 5.78 -5.85
N THR A 156 -11.84 5.34 -4.82
CA THR A 156 -10.48 4.82 -4.94
C THR A 156 -10.44 3.55 -5.77
N GLN A 157 -11.32 2.59 -5.50
CA GLN A 157 -11.38 1.32 -6.22
C GLN A 157 -11.78 1.53 -7.68
N ILE A 158 -12.74 2.44 -7.94
CA ILE A 158 -13.15 2.80 -9.30
C ILE A 158 -11.99 3.46 -10.05
N ARG A 159 -11.29 4.41 -9.41
CA ARG A 159 -10.11 5.08 -10.02
C ARG A 159 -9.03 4.06 -10.36
N TRP A 160 -8.67 3.18 -9.43
CA TRP A 160 -7.71 2.10 -9.65
C TRP A 160 -8.13 1.17 -10.79
N ALA A 161 -9.41 0.79 -10.86
CA ALA A 161 -9.92 -0.04 -11.94
C ALA A 161 -9.77 0.66 -13.31
N LYS A 162 -10.18 1.93 -13.41
CA LYS A 162 -10.03 2.71 -14.65
C LYS A 162 -8.59 2.77 -15.10
N SER A 163 -7.67 3.18 -14.22
CA SER A 163 -6.25 3.29 -14.55
C SER A 163 -5.62 1.94 -14.92
N PHE A 164 -6.06 0.83 -14.32
CA PHE A 164 -5.64 -0.51 -14.74
C PHE A 164 -6.07 -0.82 -16.18
N TYR A 165 -7.36 -0.62 -16.52
CA TYR A 165 -7.90 -0.94 -17.83
C TYR A 165 -7.38 -0.01 -18.94
N GLU A 166 -7.24 1.29 -18.66
CA GLU A 166 -6.58 2.26 -19.53
C GLU A 166 -5.12 1.86 -19.79
N THR A 167 -4.42 1.37 -18.77
CA THR A 167 -3.02 0.96 -18.94
C THR A 167 -2.88 -0.27 -19.81
N ILE A 168 -3.77 -1.27 -19.71
CA ILE A 168 -3.68 -2.48 -20.53
C ILE A 168 -4.20 -2.27 -21.96
N ASN A 169 -5.18 -1.38 -22.15
CA ASN A 169 -5.80 -1.01 -23.43
C ASN A 169 -5.69 0.52 -23.65
N PRO A 170 -4.49 1.01 -24.00
CA PRO A 170 -4.23 2.45 -24.15
C PRO A 170 -4.91 3.06 -25.38
#